data_AF-A0A261CG06-F1
#
_entry.id   AF-A0A261CG06-F1
#
_cell.length_a   1.000
_cell.length_b   1.000
_cell.length_c   1.000
_cell.angle_alpha   90.00
_cell.angle_beta   90.00
_cell.angle_gamma   90.00
#
_symmetry.space_group_name_H-M   'P 1'
#
loop_
_entity.id
_entity.type
_entity.pdbx_description
1 polymer ?
#
loop_
_entity_poly.entity_id
_entity_poly.type
_entity_poly.pdbx_seq_one_letter_code
_entity_poly.pdbx_strand_id
1 'polypeptide(L)'
;MLYLEGVGPDRCKEVTVTCTKTDDIPCRILSVVGENAEEDYTVLGTAENTATVEGKLTCQNDGTYSGGTLTEITLLRCARDCT
;
A
#
# COMPACT_ATOMS: atom_id res chain seq x y z
N MET A 1 -10.24 2.01 3.21
CA MET A 1 -8.97 2.38 2.55
C MET A 1 -9.18 3.73 1.88
N LEU A 2 -8.22 4.63 1.99
CA LEU A 2 -8.25 5.96 1.37
C LEU A 2 -7.11 6.07 0.35
N TYR A 3 -7.36 6.76 -0.76
CA TYR A 3 -6.38 7.00 -1.82
C TYR A 3 -6.20 8.51 -1.99
N LEU A 4 -4.96 8.97 -1.91
CA LEU A 4 -4.59 10.36 -2.16
C LEU A 4 -3.54 10.42 -3.25
N GLU A 5 -3.83 11.18 -4.29
CA GLU A 5 -2.92 11.37 -5.42
C GLU A 5 -2.09 12.63 -5.22
N GLY A 6 -0.80 12.54 -5.52
CA GLY A 6 0.16 13.63 -5.48
C GLY A 6 1.09 13.62 -6.68
N VAL A 7 1.96 14.62 -6.76
CA VAL A 7 3.00 14.72 -7.79
C VAL A 7 4.35 14.55 -7.10
N GLY A 8 5.06 13.47 -7.44
CA GLY A 8 6.39 13.14 -6.95
C GLY A 8 7.51 13.98 -7.58
N PRO A 9 8.77 13.80 -7.14
CA PRO A 9 9.91 14.65 -7.50
C PRO A 9 10.19 14.72 -9.01
N ASP A 10 9.87 13.67 -9.77
CA ASP A 10 10.07 13.62 -11.23
C ASP A 10 8.80 13.98 -12.03
N ARG A 11 7.83 14.65 -11.40
CA ARG A 11 6.46 14.83 -11.91
C ARG A 11 5.68 13.53 -12.09
N CYS A 12 6.19 12.43 -11.56
CA CYS A 12 5.46 11.18 -11.59
C CYS A 12 4.32 11.20 -10.58
N LYS A 13 3.16 10.66 -10.95
CA LYS A 13 2.00 10.62 -10.06
C LYS A 13 2.28 9.65 -8.91
N GLU A 14 2.36 10.16 -7.70
CA GLU A 14 2.46 9.33 -6.49
C GLU A 14 1.05 9.09 -5.94
N VAL A 15 0.80 7.89 -5.44
CA VAL A 15 -0.45 7.57 -4.74
C VAL A 15 -0.09 7.11 -3.34
N THR A 16 -0.62 7.80 -2.34
CA THR A 16 -0.58 7.36 -0.95
C THR A 16 -1.87 6.61 -0.65
N VAL A 17 -1.71 5.37 -0.17
CA VAL A 17 -2.78 4.47 0.20
C VAL A 17 -2.79 4.38 1.71
N THR A 18 -3.88 4.78 2.36
CA THR A 18 -4.04 4.67 3.81
C THR A 18 -4.97 3.52 4.14
N CYS A 19 -4.45 2.55 4.88
CA CYS A 19 -5.23 1.52 5.55
C CYS A 19 -5.58 2.00 6.96
N THR A 20 -6.87 2.08 7.25
CA THR A 20 -7.40 2.44 8.57
C THR A 20 -8.14 1.24 9.14
N LYS A 21 -7.78 0.88 10.36
CA LYS A 21 -8.48 -0.10 11.17
C LYS A 21 -9.68 0.57 11.83
N THR A 22 -10.87 0.03 11.62
CA THR A 22 -12.13 0.55 12.18
C THR A 22 -12.56 -0.15 13.46
N ASP A 23 -11.90 -1.26 13.81
CA ASP A 23 -12.35 -2.16 14.86
C ASP A 23 -11.30 -2.22 15.98
N ASP A 24 -11.73 -2.36 17.25
CA ASP A 24 -10.84 -2.47 18.43
C ASP A 24 -10.13 -3.84 18.55
N ILE A 25 -10.08 -4.62 17.47
CA ILE A 25 -9.45 -5.95 17.45
C ILE A 25 -7.95 -5.77 17.72
N PRO A 26 -7.31 -6.46 18.69
CA PRO A 26 -5.94 -6.16 19.13
C PRO A 26 -4.82 -6.55 18.14
N CYS A 27 -5.12 -6.74 16.84
CA CYS A 27 -4.11 -7.08 15.83
C CYS A 27 -2.92 -6.12 15.93
N ARG A 28 -1.74 -6.71 16.16
CA ARG A 28 -0.51 -5.98 16.49
C ARG A 28 0.09 -5.32 15.26
N ILE A 29 -0.08 -5.90 14.08
CA ILE A 29 0.51 -5.39 12.83
C ILE A 29 -0.60 -5.08 11.83
N LEU A 30 -0.51 -3.89 11.22
CA LEU A 30 -1.32 -3.50 10.07
C LEU A 30 -0.39 -3.20 8.90
N SER A 31 -0.73 -3.69 7.71
CA SER A 31 0.11 -3.53 6.52
C SER A 31 -0.70 -3.17 5.28
N VAL A 32 -0.10 -2.38 4.39
CA VAL A 32 -0.57 -2.19 3.01
C VAL A 32 0.22 -3.16 2.12
N VAL A 33 -0.49 -4.01 1.39
CA VAL A 33 0.11 -4.99 0.48
C VAL A 33 -0.35 -4.69 -0.94
N GLY A 34 0.61 -4.67 -1.87
CA GLY A 34 0.37 -4.59 -3.31
C GLY A 34 0.59 -5.94 -3.97
N GLU A 35 -0.21 -6.25 -4.99
CA GLU A 35 -0.17 -7.49 -5.76
C GLU A 35 -0.20 -7.20 -7.27
N ASN A 36 0.52 -8.01 -8.06
CA ASN A 36 0.50 -7.95 -9.53
C ASN A 36 -0.35 -9.10 -10.11
N ALA A 37 -0.45 -9.14 -11.44
CA ALA A 37 -1.21 -10.19 -12.14
C ALA A 37 -0.54 -11.58 -12.08
N GLU A 38 0.73 -11.65 -11.68
CA GLU A 38 1.49 -12.89 -11.49
C GLU A 38 1.32 -13.47 -10.07
N GLU A 39 0.43 -12.88 -9.27
CA GLU A 39 0.19 -13.23 -7.86
C GLU A 39 1.40 -13.01 -6.93
N ASP A 40 2.40 -12.26 -7.40
CA ASP A 40 3.48 -11.75 -6.55
C ASP A 40 2.98 -10.60 -5.69
N TYR A 41 3.54 -10.47 -4.50
CA TYR A 41 3.14 -9.46 -3.53
C TYR A 41 4.33 -8.70 -2.92
N THR A 42 4.07 -7.47 -2.49
CA THR A 42 5.02 -6.65 -1.74
C THR A 42 4.34 -5.88 -0.62
N VAL A 43 5.06 -5.64 0.48
CA VAL A 43 4.60 -4.79 1.58
C VAL A 43 4.99 -3.35 1.30
N LEU A 44 3.99 -2.50 1.07
CA LEU A 44 4.16 -1.08 0.78
C LEU A 44 4.30 -0.23 2.04
N GLY A 45 3.81 -0.74 3.16
CA GLY A 45 3.91 -0.11 4.47
C GLY A 45 3.45 -1.06 5.57
N THR A 46 4.05 -0.93 6.75
CA THR A 46 3.70 -1.70 7.93
C THR A 46 3.81 -0.85 9.18
N ALA A 47 2.92 -1.07 10.15
CA ALA A 47 2.93 -0.36 11.42
C ALA A 47 2.45 -1.28 12.55
N GLU A 48 3.08 -1.15 13.72
CA GLU A 48 2.70 -1.89 14.92
C GLU A 48 1.87 -1.05 15.88
N ASN A 49 0.83 -1.64 16.48
CA ASN A 49 -0.03 -1.02 17.49
C ASN A 49 -0.62 0.33 17.05
N THR A 50 -0.88 0.50 15.75
CA THR A 50 -1.48 1.70 15.18
C THR A 50 -2.89 1.44 14.64
N ALA A 51 -3.67 2.50 14.52
CA ALA A 51 -4.96 2.48 13.84
C ALA A 51 -4.82 2.68 12.32
N THR A 52 -3.68 3.21 11.86
CA THR A 52 -3.45 3.56 10.46
C THR A 52 -2.06 3.19 10.00
N VAL A 53 -1.96 2.77 8.74
CA VAL A 53 -0.69 2.58 8.03
C VAL A 53 -0.83 3.13 6.62
N GLU A 54 0.26 3.69 6.10
CA GLU A 54 0.32 4.21 4.74
C GLU A 54 1.27 3.37 3.90
N GLY A 55 0.90 3.15 2.64
CA GLY A 55 1.75 2.58 1.60
C GLY A 55 1.84 3.58 0.44
N LYS A 56 3.00 3.62 -0.22
CA LYS A 56 3.22 4.51 -1.36
C LYS A 56 3.33 3.71 -2.64
N LEU A 57 2.69 4.23 -3.68
CA LEU A 57 2.82 3.78 -5.05
C LEU A 57 3.34 4.90 -5.93
N THR A 58 4.10 4.53 -6.95
CA THR A 58 4.63 5.43 -7.95
C THR A 58 4.11 4.99 -9.30
N CYS A 59 3.40 5.88 -10.00
CA CYS A 59 3.04 5.65 -11.39
C CYS A 59 4.31 5.43 -12.21
N GLN A 60 4.24 4.63 -13.26
CA GLN A 60 5.34 4.38 -14.18
C GLN A 60 5.00 4.97 -15.55
N ASN A 61 6.00 5.08 -16.43
CA ASN A 61 5.80 5.61 -17.78
C ASN A 61 4.95 4.70 -18.67
N ASP A 62 4.82 3.42 -18.32
CA ASP A 62 3.95 2.44 -18.99
C ASP A 62 2.48 2.53 -18.54
N GLY A 63 2.17 3.44 -17.60
CA GLY A 63 0.83 3.64 -17.06
C GLY A 63 0.46 2.70 -15.91
N THR A 64 1.37 1.86 -15.44
CA THR A 64 1.18 0.99 -14.28
C THR A 64 1.66 1.63 -12.98
N TYR A 65 1.30 1.05 -11.84
CA TYR A 65 1.84 1.45 -10.54
C TYR A 65 2.94 0.49 -10.09
N SER A 66 3.96 1.01 -9.43
CA SER A 66 4.98 0.22 -8.74
C SER A 66 5.09 0.65 -7.27
N GLY A 67 5.70 -0.21 -6.47
CA GLY A 67 5.99 0.06 -5.06
C GLY A 67 6.85 -1.04 -4.45
N GLY A 68 7.71 -0.68 -3.50
CA GLY A 68 8.69 -1.63 -2.96
C GLY A 68 9.54 -2.24 -4.07
N THR A 69 9.49 -3.57 -4.21
CA THR A 69 10.18 -4.35 -5.24
C THR A 69 9.27 -4.80 -6.38
N LEU A 70 7.98 -4.46 -6.34
CA LEU A 70 6.97 -4.96 -7.28
C LEU A 70 6.55 -3.88 -8.26
N THR A 71 6.51 -4.24 -9.54
CA THR A 71 5.95 -3.44 -10.64
C THR A 71 4.59 -3.96 -11.04
N GLU A 72 3.87 -3.21 -11.88
CA GLU A 72 2.58 -3.64 -12.42
C GLU A 72 1.56 -4.03 -11.33
N ILE A 73 1.57 -3.27 -10.23
CA ILE A 73 0.63 -3.45 -9.12
C ILE A 73 -0.78 -3.15 -9.61
N THR A 74 -1.65 -4.16 -9.55
CA THR A 74 -3.05 -4.08 -9.98
C THR A 74 -4.04 -4.18 -8.82
N LEU A 75 -3.59 -4.72 -7.69
CA LEU A 75 -4.43 -4.92 -6.51
C LEU A 75 -3.74 -4.40 -5.24
N LEU A 76 -4.55 -3.88 -4.33
CA LEU A 76 -4.12 -3.40 -3.02
C LEU A 76 -5.03 -3.99 -1.95
N ARG A 77 -4.44 -4.44 -0.85
CA ARG A 77 -5.19 -4.86 0.33
C ARG A 77 -4.56 -4.40 1.63
N CYS A 78 -5.40 -4.24 2.65
CA CYS A 78 -4.95 -4.11 4.02
C CYS A 78 -4.79 -5.51 4.61
N ALA A 79 -3.56 -5.89 4.96
CA ALA A 79 -3.29 -7.12 5.71
C ALA A 79 -3.15 -6.79 7.20
N ARG A 80 -3.53 -7.75 8.05
CA ARG A 80 -3.40 -7.63 9.50
C ARG A 80 -2.82 -8.92 10.07
N ASP A 81 -1.87 -8.77 10.99
CA ASP A 81 -1.38 -9.88 11.80
C ASP A 81 -1.92 -9.74 13.23
N CYS A 82 -2.60 -10.79 13.68
CA CYS A 82 -3.32 -10.83 14.95
C CYS A 82 -2.88 -12.02 15.82
N THR A 83 -1.70 -12.59 15.51
CA THR A 83 -1.12 -13.71 16.26
C THR A 83 -0.72 -13.34 17.69
#